data_AF-A0A6I4I7N7-F1
#
_entry.id   AF-A0A6I4I7N7-F1
#
_cell.length_a   1.000
_cell.length_b   1.000
_cell.length_c   1.000
_cell.angle_alpha   90.00
_cell.angle_beta   90.00
_cell.angle_gamma   90.00
#
_symmetry.space_group_name_H-M   'P 1'
#
loop_
_entity.id
_entity.type
_entity.pdbx_description
1 polymer ?
#
loop_
_entity_poly.entity_id
_entity_poly.type
_entity_poly.pdbx_seq_one_letter_code
_entity_poly.pdbx_strand_id
1 'polypeptide(L)'
;MSVEKILNADWSGIDKKKPIGDKGTITCEEVYEIDHLIEVFKEFYPGYNEKEIIYAIAASWRGMNGKQPRSRFVAAVASRLCGYYQLVN
;
A
#
# COMPACT_ATOMS: atom_id res chain seq x y z
N MET A 1 2.04 3.92 -13.57
CA MET A 1 3.06 3.72 -12.52
C MET A 1 3.36 2.23 -12.39
N SER A 2 4.61 1.81 -12.13
CA SER A 2 4.98 0.39 -12.04
C SER A 2 5.09 -0.08 -10.59
N VAL A 3 4.40 -1.16 -10.22
CA VAL A 3 4.44 -1.81 -8.89
C VAL A 3 5.86 -2.08 -8.40
N GLU A 4 6.75 -2.45 -9.30
CA GLU A 4 8.17 -2.73 -9.02
C GLU A 4 8.90 -1.54 -8.37
N LYS A 5 8.60 -0.30 -8.81
CA LYS A 5 9.22 0.90 -8.24
C LYS A 5 8.81 1.10 -6.77
N ILE A 6 7.56 0.80 -6.44
CA ILE A 6 7.02 0.90 -5.08
C ILE A 6 7.64 -0.19 -4.20
N LEU A 7 7.81 -1.40 -4.72
CA LEU A 7 8.44 -2.49 -3.97
C LEU A 7 9.92 -2.24 -3.67
N ASN A 8 10.59 -1.49 -4.53
CA ASN A 8 11.98 -1.06 -4.36
C ASN A 8 12.15 0.25 -3.58
N ALA A 9 11.06 0.87 -3.12
CA ALA A 9 11.10 2.07 -2.27
C ALA A 9 11.66 1.75 -0.87
N ASP A 10 11.92 2.78 -0.06
CA ASP A 10 12.31 2.55 1.34
C ASP A 10 11.11 2.09 2.17
N TRP A 11 11.22 0.88 2.71
CA TRP A 11 10.26 0.28 3.63
C TRP A 11 10.76 0.26 5.08
N SER A 12 11.91 0.88 5.35
CA SER A 12 12.52 0.87 6.68
C SER A 12 11.65 1.55 7.74
N GLY A 13 10.75 2.47 7.34
CA GLY A 13 9.76 3.12 8.20
C GLY A 13 8.79 2.15 8.89
N ILE A 14 8.50 1.00 8.26
CA ILE A 14 7.69 -0.08 8.83
C ILE A 14 8.53 -1.27 9.27
N ASP A 15 9.52 -1.70 8.47
CA ASP A 15 10.26 -2.95 8.73
C ASP A 15 11.13 -2.86 9.99
N LYS A 16 11.59 -1.67 10.37
CA LYS A 16 12.34 -1.48 11.63
C LYS A 16 11.46 -1.60 12.88
N LYS A 17 10.17 -1.34 12.75
CA LYS A 17 9.19 -1.40 13.85
C LYS A 17 8.57 -2.79 14.00
N LYS A 18 8.74 -3.66 13.01
CA LYS A 18 8.17 -5.01 12.98
C LYS A 18 9.12 -6.07 13.56
N PRO A 19 8.57 -7.15 14.15
CA PRO A 19 9.32 -8.37 14.42
C PRO A 19 9.97 -8.92 13.15
N ILE A 20 11.11 -9.62 13.30
CA ILE A 20 11.88 -10.16 12.16
C ILE A 20 11.00 -11.03 11.23
N GLY A 21 10.09 -11.83 11.78
CA GLY A 21 9.20 -12.71 11.02
C GLY A 21 8.05 -12.02 10.27
N ASP A 22 7.86 -10.71 10.47
CA ASP A 22 6.80 -9.92 9.84
C ASP A 22 7.36 -8.86 8.88
N LYS A 23 8.68 -8.71 8.81
CA LYS A 23 9.34 -7.86 7.81
C LYS A 23 8.96 -8.32 6.41
N GLY A 24 8.66 -7.38 5.52
CA GLY A 24 8.21 -7.71 4.16
C GLY A 24 6.73 -8.10 4.06
N THR A 25 5.98 -8.07 5.16
CA THR A 25 4.52 -8.27 5.16
C THR A 25 3.78 -7.02 5.58
N ILE A 26 2.50 -6.93 5.23
CA ILE A 26 1.56 -5.87 5.59
C ILE A 26 0.44 -6.48 6.45
N THR A 27 0.09 -5.83 7.56
CA THR A 27 -0.99 -6.28 8.46
C THR A 27 -2.14 -5.29 8.56
N CYS A 28 -1.94 -4.02 8.19
CA CYS A 28 -2.91 -2.93 8.35
C CYS A 28 -3.50 -2.82 9.77
N GLU A 29 -2.78 -3.32 10.79
CA GLU A 29 -3.21 -3.31 12.19
C GLU A 29 -2.70 -2.06 12.93
N GLU A 30 -1.56 -1.55 12.49
CA GLU A 30 -0.86 -0.46 13.15
C GLU A 30 -0.98 0.85 12.38
N VAL A 31 -1.26 1.94 13.10
CA VAL A 31 -1.43 3.27 12.50
C VAL A 31 -0.18 3.69 11.71
N TYR A 32 1.01 3.44 12.26
CA TYR A 32 2.27 3.79 11.59
C TYR A 32 2.47 3.05 10.26
N GLU A 33 1.88 1.87 10.10
CA GLU A 33 1.97 1.12 8.85
C GLU A 33 1.05 1.74 7.81
N ILE A 34 -0.15 2.14 8.21
CA ILE A 34 -1.11 2.82 7.34
C ILE A 34 -0.55 4.18 6.88
N ASP A 35 0.02 4.96 7.79
CA ASP A 35 0.62 6.25 7.47
C ASP A 35 1.76 6.11 6.45
N HIS A 36 2.68 5.15 6.67
CA HIS A 36 3.78 4.89 5.72
C HIS A 36 3.25 4.42 4.36
N LEU A 37 2.22 3.58 4.33
CA LEU A 37 1.58 3.17 3.07
C LEU A 37 1.01 4.38 2.33
N ILE A 38 0.33 5.28 3.04
CA ILE A 38 -0.21 6.52 2.44
C ILE A 38 0.91 7.36 1.84
N GLU A 39 2.01 7.60 2.57
CA GLU A 39 3.16 8.37 2.10
C GLU A 39 3.77 7.76 0.82
N VAL A 40 4.04 6.45 0.84
CA VAL A 40 4.58 5.73 -0.32
C VAL A 40 3.63 5.85 -1.50
N PHE A 41 2.33 5.59 -1.33
CA PHE A 41 1.40 5.69 -2.45
C PHE A 41 1.22 7.14 -2.94
N LYS A 42 1.31 8.16 -2.08
CA LYS A 42 1.27 9.57 -2.51
C LYS A 42 2.48 9.93 -3.38
N GLU A 43 3.67 9.42 -3.06
CA GLU A 43 4.88 9.62 -3.86
C GLU A 43 4.74 9.05 -5.27
N PHE A 44 4.21 7.83 -5.39
CA PHE A 44 4.11 7.11 -6.66
C PHE A 44 2.79 7.37 -7.43
N TYR A 45 1.76 7.92 -6.78
CA TYR A 45 0.47 8.25 -7.39
C TYR A 45 0.06 9.71 -7.08
N PRO A 46 0.82 10.72 -7.54
CA PRO A 46 0.59 12.12 -7.19
C PRO A 46 -0.75 12.68 -7.73
N GLY A 47 -1.39 11.98 -8.67
CA GLY A 47 -2.72 12.34 -9.18
C GLY A 47 -3.89 11.94 -8.27
N TYR A 48 -3.63 11.27 -7.15
CA TYR A 48 -4.65 10.84 -6.21
C TYR A 48 -4.48 11.57 -4.89
N ASN A 49 -5.59 12.02 -4.33
CA ASN A 49 -5.58 12.59 -2.99
C ASN A 49 -5.49 11.50 -1.92
N GLU A 50 -5.18 11.92 -0.70
CA GLU A 50 -5.01 11.03 0.44
C GLU A 50 -6.24 10.16 0.71
N LYS A 51 -7.44 10.71 0.57
CA LYS A 51 -8.70 9.99 0.80
C LYS A 51 -8.88 8.85 -0.20
N GLU A 52 -8.55 9.08 -1.48
CA GLU A 52 -8.58 8.05 -2.52
C GLU A 52 -7.59 6.91 -2.24
N ILE A 53 -6.39 7.26 -1.78
CA ILE A 53 -5.36 6.29 -1.40
C ILE A 53 -5.82 5.47 -0.19
N ILE A 54 -6.37 6.11 0.84
CA ILE A 54 -6.95 5.42 2.01
C ILE A 54 -8.04 4.44 1.57
N TYR A 55 -8.94 4.86 0.68
CA TYR A 55 -9.97 3.95 0.17
C TYR A 55 -9.38 2.77 -0.60
N ALA A 56 -8.36 2.98 -1.42
CA ALA A 56 -7.69 1.92 -2.15
C ALA A 56 -7.00 0.92 -1.21
N ILE A 57 -6.33 1.40 -0.16
CA ILE A 57 -5.71 0.59 0.90
C ILE A 57 -6.80 -0.23 1.62
N ALA A 58 -7.83 0.43 2.16
CA ALA A 58 -8.89 -0.22 2.91
C ALA A 58 -9.65 -1.27 2.08
N ALA A 59 -9.92 -0.96 0.81
CA ALA A 59 -10.62 -1.89 -0.06
C ALA A 59 -9.71 -3.06 -0.48
N SER A 60 -8.39 -2.87 -0.57
CA SER A 60 -7.45 -3.97 -0.81
C SER A 60 -7.36 -4.90 0.38
N TRP A 61 -7.36 -4.34 1.60
CA TRP A 61 -7.30 -5.11 2.84
C TRP A 61 -8.55 -5.96 3.10
N ARG A 62 -9.76 -5.45 2.81
CA ARG A 62 -11.03 -6.19 3.03
C ARG A 62 -11.09 -7.57 2.37
N GLY A 63 -10.31 -7.82 1.32
CA GLY A 63 -10.25 -9.11 0.62
C GLY A 63 -9.13 -10.03 1.10
N MET A 64 -8.41 -9.67 2.17
CA MET A 64 -7.20 -10.33 2.63
C MET A 64 -7.37 -10.76 4.09
N ASN A 65 -6.91 -11.97 4.42
CA ASN A 65 -6.96 -12.51 5.78
C ASN A 65 -5.54 -12.64 6.35
N GLY A 66 -5.30 -12.06 7.52
CA GLY A 66 -4.00 -12.07 8.19
C GLY A 66 -2.90 -11.33 7.41
N LYS A 67 -1.65 -11.45 7.85
CA LYS A 67 -0.51 -10.76 7.23
C LYS A 67 -0.34 -11.13 5.76
N GLN A 68 -0.11 -10.12 4.92
CA GLN A 68 0.01 -10.27 3.48
C GLN A 68 1.43 -10.00 3.01
N PRO A 69 1.96 -10.77 2.05
CA PRO A 69 3.20 -10.37 1.38
C PRO A 69 3.04 -8.96 0.80
N ARG A 70 4.02 -8.09 1.06
CA ARG A 70 4.01 -6.70 0.58
C ARG A 70 3.78 -6.61 -0.93
N SER A 71 4.41 -7.49 -1.70
CA SER A 71 4.24 -7.57 -3.16
C SER A 71 2.77 -7.74 -3.57
N ARG A 72 2.06 -8.66 -2.92
CA ARG A 72 0.64 -8.92 -3.16
C ARG A 72 -0.22 -7.72 -2.76
N PHE A 73 0.05 -7.14 -1.59
CA PHE A 73 -0.71 -6.01 -1.08
C PHE A 73 -0.56 -4.78 -1.98
N VAL A 74 0.68 -4.42 -2.32
CA VAL A 74 0.99 -3.27 -3.17
C VAL A 74 0.37 -3.44 -4.57
N ALA A 75 0.43 -4.64 -5.14
CA ALA A 75 -0.20 -4.91 -6.43
C ALA A 75 -1.73 -4.70 -6.38
N ALA A 76 -2.39 -5.11 -5.30
CA ALA A 76 -3.83 -4.91 -5.13
C ALA A 76 -4.20 -3.43 -5.02
N VAL A 77 -3.46 -2.64 -4.23
CA VAL A 77 -3.69 -1.19 -4.10
C VAL A 77 -3.43 -0.49 -5.43
N ALA A 78 -2.31 -0.79 -6.08
CA ALA A 78 -1.95 -0.25 -7.39
C ALA A 78 -3.03 -0.53 -8.45
N SER A 79 -3.57 -1.75 -8.48
CA SER A 79 -4.65 -2.12 -9.40
C SER A 79 -5.92 -1.29 -9.16
N ARG A 80 -6.25 -0.96 -7.90
CA ARG A 80 -7.41 -0.14 -7.58
C ARG A 80 -7.20 1.31 -7.99
N LEU A 81 -6.03 1.88 -7.73
CA LEU A 81 -5.72 3.25 -8.14
C LEU A 81 -5.76 3.33 -9.68
N CYS A 82 -5.02 2.46 -10.39
CA CYS A 82 -5.02 2.44 -11.86
C CYS A 82 -6.40 2.18 -12.48
N GLY A 83 -7.20 1.26 -11.90
CA GLY A 83 -8.56 0.99 -12.38
C GLY A 83 -9.52 2.15 -12.17
N TYR A 84 -9.32 2.96 -11.13
CA TYR A 84 -10.16 4.15 -10.86
C TYR A 84 -9.95 5.24 -11.92
N TYR A 85 -8.74 5.37 -12.49
CA TYR A 85 -8.46 6.39 -13.52
C TYR A 85 -9.17 6.13 -14.86
N GLN A 86 -9.54 4.87 -15.14
CA GLN A 86 -10.24 4.49 -16.38
C GLN A 86 -11.77 4.67 -16.29
N LEU A 87 -12.32 4.89 -15.11
CA LEU A 87 -13.77 5.06 -14.91
C LEU A 87 -14.16 6.53 -14.69
N VAL A 88 -13.19 7.41 -14.44
CA VAL A 88 -13.42 8.81 -14.09
C VAL A 88 -12.89 9.78 -15.15
N ASN A 89 -12.22 9.27 -16.19
CA ASN A 89 -11.86 9.99 -17.43
C ASN A 89 -12.47 9.27 -18.63
#